data_AF-A0A1H6FZ99-F1
#
_entry.id   AF-A0A1H6FZ99-F1
#
_cell.length_a   1.000
_cell.length_b   1.000
_cell.length_c   1.000
_cell.angle_alpha   90.00
_cell.angle_beta   90.00
_cell.angle_gamma   90.00
#
_symmetry.space_group_name_H-M   'P 1'
#
loop_
_entity.id
_entity.type
_entity.pdbx_description
1 polymer ?
#
loop_
_entity_poly.entity_id
_entity_poly.type
_entity_poly.pdbx_seq_one_letter_code
_entity_poly.pdbx_strand_id
1 'polypeptide(L)'
;MYSTLDGAKKCAKQLKRLLEASALIFPLARCQASVAEAGGYQDWHDLNRRIGQRPQTGLPFDYWGNLLKVLPAPCQYPVRSHLSGRGGPELAPPEMWVRDILPYAVSLEIVHRTHAAPLRPGSGKGQRLRLELVSGLLLNIEGGLDRLPKLDAEKLHLIFDGEPASLLPKLARNAQFSEAVSSLVDAGLLRIERGSTYVLAPESDVLKAELLERALTWRRDQEPKIDYIEMDEDLAGALAHQESLDVRDSGPKVPYHEMSYRGVELQSRYAVAHEFEEMKAVVDAMPDDVRLRVESIWCDSKACAVYSITIRLGMDRSWLGENIRDSFRAGTNGFNGLFLSHGNDDQFFDPEWPEDDEDFLPISETTANI
;
A
#
# COMPACT_ATOMS: atom_id res chain seq x y z
N MET A 1 10.54 2.17 3.92
CA MET A 1 10.27 1.79 2.51
C MET A 1 11.56 1.45 1.76
N TYR A 2 12.49 2.38 1.56
CA TYR A 2 13.91 2.10 1.32
C TYR A 2 14.70 3.41 1.51
N SER A 3 15.81 3.38 2.24
CA SER A 3 16.71 4.53 2.41
C SER A 3 17.93 4.46 1.49
N THR A 4 18.12 3.34 0.82
CA THR A 4 19.26 3.05 -0.05
C THR A 4 18.80 2.55 -1.40
N LEU A 5 19.65 2.74 -2.41
CA LEU A 5 19.41 2.25 -3.76
C LEU A 5 19.23 0.72 -3.79
N ASP A 6 19.97 0.00 -2.94
CA ASP A 6 19.85 -1.45 -2.84
C ASP A 6 18.53 -1.87 -2.19
N GLY A 7 18.01 -1.08 -1.24
CA GLY A 7 16.65 -1.22 -0.74
C GLY A 7 15.61 -1.05 -1.85
N ALA A 8 15.75 -0.02 -2.68
CA ALA A 8 14.86 0.22 -3.82
C ALA A 8 14.89 -0.95 -4.82
N LYS A 9 16.08 -1.47 -5.12
CA LYS A 9 16.24 -2.65 -6.00
C LYS A 9 15.59 -3.89 -5.41
N LYS A 10 15.72 -4.13 -4.10
CA LYS A 10 15.07 -5.24 -3.41
C LYS A 10 13.56 -5.12 -3.50
N CYS A 11 13.01 -3.93 -3.29
CA CYS A 11 11.57 -3.68 -3.40
C CYS A 11 11.06 -3.95 -4.84
N ALA A 12 11.74 -3.46 -5.87
CA ALA A 12 11.37 -3.72 -7.27
C ALA A 12 11.42 -5.22 -7.63
N LYS A 13 12.42 -5.96 -7.10
CA LYS A 13 12.50 -7.42 -7.28
C LYS A 13 11.38 -8.16 -6.55
N GLN A 14 11.00 -7.73 -5.35
CA GLN A 14 9.87 -8.30 -4.61
C GLN A 14 8.56 -8.06 -5.36
N LEU A 15 8.32 -6.85 -5.85
CA LEU A 15 7.15 -6.52 -6.67
C LEU A 15 7.10 -7.40 -7.93
N LYS A 16 8.23 -7.55 -8.63
CA LYS A 16 8.30 -8.45 -9.80
C LYS A 16 7.93 -9.89 -9.45
N ARG A 17 8.51 -10.44 -8.37
CA ARG A 17 8.22 -11.82 -7.94
C ARG A 17 6.75 -12.02 -7.60
N LEU A 18 6.15 -11.05 -6.91
CA LEU A 18 4.73 -11.06 -6.57
C LEU A 18 3.87 -11.13 -7.83
N LEU A 19 4.11 -10.25 -8.80
CA LEU A 19 3.34 -10.20 -10.04
C LEU A 19 3.54 -11.46 -10.89
N GLU A 20 4.76 -12.00 -10.95
CA GLU A 20 5.05 -13.25 -11.65
C GLU A 20 4.34 -14.46 -11.02
N ALA A 21 4.23 -14.52 -9.70
CA ALA A 21 3.47 -15.56 -9.01
C ALA A 21 1.98 -15.54 -9.40
N SER A 22 1.44 -14.36 -9.68
CA SER A 22 0.09 -14.15 -10.22
C SER A 22 -0.03 -14.30 -11.75
N ALA A 23 1.01 -14.81 -12.43
CA ALA A 23 1.08 -14.92 -13.89
C ALA A 23 0.94 -13.57 -14.64
N LEU A 24 1.30 -12.46 -14.01
CA LEU A 24 1.36 -11.15 -14.65
C LEU A 24 2.74 -10.89 -15.25
N ILE A 25 2.74 -10.41 -16.49
CA ILE A 25 3.93 -9.92 -17.17
C ILE A 25 4.03 -8.42 -16.92
N PHE A 26 4.96 -8.05 -16.04
CA PHE A 26 5.35 -6.68 -15.76
C PHE A 26 6.89 -6.61 -15.63
N PRO A 27 7.60 -6.08 -16.63
CA PRO A 27 9.06 -6.15 -16.68
C PRO A 27 9.75 -5.49 -15.48
N LEU A 28 10.94 -5.98 -15.09
CA LEU A 28 11.68 -5.43 -13.94
C LEU A 28 11.92 -3.91 -14.06
N ALA A 29 12.20 -3.43 -15.27
CA ALA A 29 12.40 -2.00 -15.52
C ALA A 29 11.14 -1.18 -15.20
N ARG A 30 9.95 -1.72 -15.47
CA ARG A 30 8.67 -1.10 -15.10
C ARG A 30 8.41 -1.16 -13.60
N CYS A 31 8.75 -2.27 -12.95
CA CYS A 31 8.72 -2.35 -11.48
C CYS A 31 9.63 -1.28 -10.85
N GLN A 32 10.85 -1.11 -11.37
CA GLN A 32 11.80 -0.10 -10.91
C GLN A 32 11.25 1.32 -11.09
N ALA A 33 10.69 1.63 -12.25
CA ALA A 33 10.05 2.92 -12.51
C ALA A 33 8.89 3.18 -11.53
N SER A 34 7.99 2.21 -11.36
CA SER A 34 6.84 2.32 -10.44
C SER A 34 7.27 2.53 -8.99
N VAL A 35 8.31 1.82 -8.56
CA VAL A 35 8.91 1.96 -7.22
C VAL A 35 9.48 3.36 -7.02
N ALA A 36 10.19 3.89 -8.01
CA ALA A 36 10.76 5.24 -7.95
C ALA A 36 9.67 6.32 -7.91
N GLU A 37 8.66 6.21 -8.77
CA GLU A 37 7.53 7.14 -8.82
C GLU A 37 6.71 7.12 -7.53
N ALA A 38 6.44 5.93 -6.99
CA ALA A 38 5.77 5.78 -5.70
C ALA A 38 6.59 6.33 -4.52
N GLY A 39 7.92 6.32 -4.64
CA GLY A 39 8.85 6.99 -3.73
C GLY A 39 8.96 8.51 -3.96
N GLY A 40 8.17 9.06 -4.89
CA GLY A 40 8.09 10.46 -5.25
C GLY A 40 9.17 10.94 -6.23
N TYR A 41 9.99 10.06 -6.78
CA TYR A 41 11.03 10.41 -7.76
C TYR A 41 10.43 10.47 -9.16
N GLN A 42 11.04 11.24 -10.07
CA GLN A 42 10.54 11.32 -11.45
C GLN A 42 10.73 10.00 -12.21
N ASP A 43 11.89 9.37 -12.01
CA ASP A 43 12.24 8.10 -12.63
C ASP A 43 13.33 7.39 -11.81
N TRP A 44 13.76 6.22 -12.29
CA TRP A 44 14.82 5.43 -11.65
C TRP A 44 16.18 6.13 -11.63
N HIS A 45 16.50 6.95 -12.64
CA HIS A 45 17.75 7.71 -12.70
C HIS A 45 17.75 8.90 -11.73
N ASP A 46 16.61 9.56 -11.54
CA ASP A 46 16.39 10.59 -10.54
C ASP A 46 16.54 10.03 -9.13
N LEU A 47 15.92 8.87 -8.86
CA LEU A 47 16.13 8.13 -7.62
C LEU A 47 17.63 7.83 -7.41
N ASN A 48 18.31 7.27 -8.40
CA ASN A 48 19.73 6.93 -8.27
C ASN A 48 20.63 8.15 -7.98
N ARG A 49 20.29 9.32 -8.53
CA ARG A 49 21.07 10.56 -8.32
C ARG A 49 20.79 11.24 -6.99
N ARG A 50 19.54 11.18 -6.51
CA ARG A 50 19.07 12.01 -5.39
C ARG A 50 18.75 11.23 -4.12
N ILE A 51 18.91 9.90 -4.13
CA ILE A 51 18.71 9.07 -2.95
C ILE A 51 19.66 9.53 -1.83
N GLY A 52 19.07 9.93 -0.69
CA GLY A 52 19.79 10.51 0.44
C GLY A 52 20.02 12.03 0.39
N GLN A 53 19.68 12.73 -0.70
CA GLN A 53 19.90 14.18 -0.87
C GLN A 53 18.61 15.01 -0.86
N ARG A 54 17.43 14.39 -0.82
CA ARG A 54 16.16 15.11 -0.96
C ARG A 54 15.68 15.67 0.39
N PRO A 55 15.48 17.00 0.51
CA PRO A 55 14.57 17.54 1.52
C PRO A 55 13.14 17.17 1.07
N GLN A 56 12.46 16.29 1.80
CA GLN A 56 11.10 15.84 1.47
C GLN A 56 10.12 17.01 1.56
N THR A 57 9.72 17.60 0.43
CA THR A 57 8.67 18.63 0.36
C THR A 57 7.30 18.07 -0.05
N GLY A 58 7.08 16.76 0.09
CA GLY A 58 5.80 16.11 -0.22
C GLY A 58 5.57 14.87 0.64
N LEU A 59 4.34 14.70 1.14
CA LEU A 59 3.89 13.68 2.11
C LEU A 59 4.39 12.25 1.76
N PRO A 60 5.29 11.65 2.55
CA PRO A 60 5.87 10.33 2.25
C PRO A 60 5.11 9.13 2.86
N PHE A 61 3.91 9.30 3.41
CA PHE A 61 3.29 8.26 4.26
C PHE A 61 2.41 7.22 3.56
N ASP A 62 2.10 7.37 2.27
CA ASP A 62 1.32 6.37 1.53
C ASP A 62 2.10 5.81 0.34
N TYR A 63 3.29 5.24 0.59
CA TYR A 63 4.03 4.56 -0.47
C TYR A 63 3.20 3.52 -1.19
N TRP A 64 2.48 2.69 -0.43
CA TRP A 64 1.75 1.56 -1.00
C TRP A 64 0.54 2.03 -1.80
N GLY A 65 -0.20 3.04 -1.34
CA GLY A 65 -1.25 3.67 -2.13
C GLY A 65 -0.69 4.45 -3.32
N ASN A 66 0.46 5.10 -3.21
CA ASN A 66 1.15 5.71 -4.35
C ASN A 66 1.60 4.65 -5.36
N LEU A 67 2.13 3.52 -4.88
CA LEU A 67 2.48 2.38 -5.72
C LEU A 67 1.25 1.84 -6.44
N LEU A 68 0.13 1.68 -5.74
CA LEU A 68 -1.13 1.23 -6.34
C LEU A 68 -1.66 2.24 -7.38
N LYS A 69 -1.47 3.55 -7.18
CA LYS A 69 -1.87 4.59 -8.15
C LYS A 69 -1.06 4.55 -9.44
N VAL A 70 0.26 4.29 -9.35
CA VAL A 70 1.15 4.26 -10.52
C VAL A 70 1.13 2.92 -11.26
N LEU A 71 0.71 1.85 -10.57
CA LEU A 71 0.62 0.52 -11.16
C LEU A 71 -0.59 0.39 -12.12
N PRO A 72 -0.42 -0.34 -13.24
CA PRO A 72 -1.56 -0.74 -14.08
C PRO A 72 -2.61 -1.50 -13.27
N ALA A 73 -3.89 -1.33 -13.61
CA ALA A 73 -5.01 -1.96 -12.91
C ALA A 73 -4.84 -3.49 -12.67
N PRO A 74 -4.31 -4.29 -13.62
CA PRO A 74 -4.02 -5.71 -13.38
C PRO A 74 -3.05 -5.99 -12.22
N CYS A 75 -2.11 -5.10 -11.95
CA CYS A 75 -1.11 -5.27 -10.89
C CYS A 75 -1.63 -4.84 -9.50
N GLN A 76 -2.67 -4.02 -9.44
CA GLN A 76 -3.12 -3.43 -8.18
C GLN A 76 -3.68 -4.47 -7.20
N TYR A 77 -4.51 -5.39 -7.69
CA TYR A 77 -5.16 -6.37 -6.82
C TYR A 77 -4.20 -7.38 -6.18
N PRO A 78 -3.24 -8.02 -6.92
CA PRO A 78 -2.22 -8.85 -6.29
C PRO A 78 -1.43 -8.12 -5.20
N VAL A 79 -1.10 -6.85 -5.42
CA VAL A 79 -0.41 -6.02 -4.43
C VAL A 79 -1.30 -5.77 -3.21
N ARG A 80 -2.58 -5.40 -3.38
CA ARG A 80 -3.54 -5.25 -2.26
C ARG A 80 -3.73 -6.55 -1.48
N SER A 81 -3.82 -7.69 -2.17
CA SER A 81 -3.97 -9.00 -1.53
C SER A 81 -2.73 -9.38 -0.72
N HIS A 82 -1.53 -9.01 -1.19
CA HIS A 82 -0.29 -9.22 -0.46
C HIS A 82 -0.23 -8.35 0.81
N LEU A 83 -0.60 -7.08 0.70
CA LEU A 83 -0.56 -6.13 1.81
C LEU A 83 -1.60 -6.41 2.90
N SER A 84 -2.78 -6.90 2.52
CA SER A 84 -3.86 -7.21 3.46
C SER A 84 -3.64 -8.49 4.28
N GLY A 85 -2.53 -9.21 4.08
CA GLY A 85 -2.27 -10.48 4.77
C GLY A 85 -3.24 -11.62 4.41
N ARG A 86 -4.22 -11.38 3.52
CA ARG A 86 -5.16 -12.39 3.01
C ARG A 86 -4.53 -13.39 2.04
N GLY A 87 -3.24 -13.23 1.74
CA GLY A 87 -2.39 -14.31 1.24
C GLY A 87 -1.98 -15.30 2.34
N GLY A 88 -2.93 -15.71 3.20
CA GLY A 88 -2.75 -16.85 4.11
C GLY A 88 -2.24 -18.08 3.35
N PRO A 89 -1.75 -19.11 4.06
CA PRO A 89 -0.70 -20.05 3.63
C PRO A 89 -0.66 -20.25 2.10
N GLU A 90 0.39 -19.70 1.47
CA GLU A 90 0.70 -19.72 0.02
C GLU A 90 -0.41 -20.32 -0.87
N LEU A 91 -1.37 -19.50 -1.32
CA LEU A 91 -2.30 -19.88 -2.38
C LEU A 91 -1.53 -20.56 -3.52
N ALA A 92 -2.05 -21.69 -4.00
CA ALA A 92 -1.41 -22.40 -5.09
C ALA A 92 -1.42 -21.53 -6.36
N PRO A 93 -0.43 -21.65 -7.27
CA PRO A 93 -0.39 -20.87 -8.51
C PRO A 93 -1.70 -20.84 -9.32
N PRO A 94 -2.47 -21.96 -9.43
CA PRO A 94 -3.78 -21.92 -10.10
C PRO A 94 -4.82 -21.05 -9.41
N GLU A 95 -4.81 -20.98 -8.07
CA GLU A 95 -5.76 -20.18 -7.30
C GLU A 95 -5.46 -18.68 -7.46
N MET A 96 -4.17 -18.31 -7.45
CA MET A 96 -3.73 -16.95 -7.77
C MET A 96 -4.14 -16.56 -9.19
N TRP A 97 -4.02 -17.47 -10.17
CA TRP A 97 -4.44 -17.21 -11.54
C TRP A 97 -5.95 -16.98 -11.66
N VAL A 98 -6.77 -17.81 -11.00
CA VAL A 98 -8.24 -17.64 -10.98
C VAL A 98 -8.62 -16.30 -10.37
N ARG A 99 -7.95 -15.90 -9.29
CA ARG A 99 -8.19 -14.63 -8.62
C ARG A 99 -7.73 -13.42 -9.45
N ASP A 100 -6.55 -13.50 -10.06
CA ASP A 100 -5.87 -12.34 -10.62
C ASP A 100 -6.08 -12.17 -12.13
N ILE A 101 -6.12 -13.27 -12.89
CA ILE A 101 -6.10 -13.29 -14.37
C ILE A 101 -7.45 -13.64 -14.99
N LEU A 102 -8.18 -14.64 -14.47
CA LEU A 102 -9.48 -15.05 -15.00
C LEU A 102 -10.48 -13.89 -15.22
N PRO A 103 -10.60 -12.89 -14.32
CA PRO A 103 -11.49 -11.73 -14.56
C PRO A 103 -11.19 -11.02 -15.89
N TYR A 104 -9.91 -10.89 -16.24
CA TYR A 104 -9.48 -10.27 -17.49
C TYR A 104 -9.75 -11.17 -18.69
N ALA A 105 -9.53 -12.48 -18.55
CA ALA A 105 -9.78 -13.44 -19.63
C ALA A 105 -11.26 -13.53 -20.01
N VAL A 106 -12.15 -13.61 -19.01
CA VAL A 106 -13.61 -13.59 -19.22
C VAL A 106 -14.06 -12.25 -19.80
N SER A 107 -13.53 -11.14 -19.30
CA SER A 107 -13.90 -9.81 -19.80
C SER A 107 -13.45 -9.61 -21.26
N LEU A 108 -12.24 -10.08 -21.60
CA LEU A 108 -11.72 -10.03 -22.96
C LEU A 108 -12.55 -10.89 -23.92
N GLU A 109 -13.01 -12.07 -23.48
CA GLU A 109 -13.89 -12.94 -24.27
C GLU A 109 -15.19 -12.21 -24.64
N ILE A 110 -15.81 -11.57 -23.66
CA ILE A 110 -17.08 -10.86 -23.84
C ILE A 110 -16.90 -9.66 -24.77
N VAL A 111 -15.84 -8.86 -24.56
CA VAL A 111 -15.56 -7.70 -25.41
C VAL A 111 -15.30 -8.15 -26.85
N HIS A 112 -14.50 -9.19 -27.06
CA HIS A 112 -14.25 -9.72 -28.40
C HIS A 112 -15.50 -10.28 -29.06
N ARG A 113 -16.27 -11.09 -28.35
CA ARG A 113 -17.53 -11.64 -28.86
C ARG A 113 -18.53 -10.56 -29.26
N THR A 114 -18.53 -9.43 -28.55
CA THR A 114 -19.47 -8.33 -28.74
C THR A 114 -19.00 -7.37 -29.84
N HIS A 115 -17.70 -7.12 -29.97
CA HIS A 115 -17.16 -6.05 -30.83
C HIS A 115 -16.38 -6.54 -32.04
N ALA A 116 -15.76 -7.72 -31.98
CA ALA A 116 -14.93 -8.20 -33.07
C ALA A 116 -15.80 -8.73 -34.23
N ALA A 117 -15.70 -8.06 -35.38
CA ALA A 117 -16.40 -8.44 -36.60
C ALA A 117 -16.31 -9.94 -36.95
N PRO A 118 -15.16 -10.64 -36.91
CA PRO A 118 -15.09 -12.06 -37.29
C PRO A 118 -15.77 -13.02 -36.31
N LEU A 119 -16.10 -12.57 -35.10
CA LEU A 119 -16.70 -13.37 -34.02
C LEU A 119 -18.19 -13.12 -33.83
N ARG A 120 -18.74 -12.01 -34.35
CA ARG A 120 -20.16 -11.68 -34.20
C ARG A 120 -21.07 -12.71 -34.87
N PRO A 121 -22.26 -12.99 -34.30
CA PRO A 121 -23.26 -13.82 -34.97
C PRO A 121 -23.58 -13.27 -36.37
N GLY A 122 -23.59 -14.14 -37.38
CA GLY A 122 -23.85 -13.75 -38.77
C GLY A 122 -22.62 -13.41 -39.61
N SER A 123 -21.40 -13.46 -39.06
CA SER A 123 -20.14 -13.16 -39.78
C SER A 123 -19.67 -14.25 -40.76
N GLY A 124 -20.62 -14.99 -41.33
CA GLY A 124 -20.37 -15.97 -42.39
C GLY A 124 -19.82 -17.33 -41.94
N LYS A 125 -19.40 -18.12 -42.93
CA LYS A 125 -18.90 -19.49 -42.73
C LYS A 125 -17.68 -19.50 -41.79
N GLY A 126 -17.64 -20.48 -40.90
CA GLY A 126 -16.53 -20.64 -39.93
C GLY A 126 -16.58 -19.71 -38.72
N GLN A 127 -17.59 -18.84 -38.60
CA GLN A 127 -17.74 -17.93 -37.44
C GLN A 127 -17.78 -18.68 -36.10
N ARG A 128 -18.57 -19.77 -36.03
CA ARG A 128 -18.68 -20.57 -34.81
C ARG A 128 -17.33 -21.18 -34.40
N LEU A 129 -16.55 -21.67 -35.35
CA LEU A 129 -15.22 -22.21 -35.09
C LEU A 129 -14.27 -21.11 -34.59
N ARG A 130 -14.27 -19.94 -35.22
CA ARG A 130 -13.46 -18.80 -34.77
C ARG A 130 -13.80 -18.37 -33.33
N LEU A 131 -15.10 -18.35 -32.99
CA LEU A 131 -15.54 -18.07 -31.63
C LEU A 131 -15.06 -19.16 -30.66
N GLU A 132 -15.26 -20.43 -30.99
CA GLU A 132 -14.80 -21.56 -30.17
C GLU A 132 -13.28 -21.56 -29.96
N LEU A 133 -12.49 -21.11 -30.96
CA LEU A 133 -11.04 -20.94 -30.81
C LEU A 133 -10.69 -19.84 -29.81
N VAL A 134 -11.25 -18.63 -29.97
CA VAL A 134 -10.93 -17.50 -29.09
C VAL A 134 -11.42 -17.75 -27.67
N SER A 135 -12.69 -18.15 -27.49
CA SER A 135 -13.23 -18.47 -26.18
C SER A 135 -12.52 -19.69 -25.57
N GLY A 136 -12.14 -20.67 -26.39
CA GLY A 136 -11.42 -21.86 -25.92
C GLY A 136 -10.03 -21.55 -25.38
N LEU A 137 -9.29 -20.65 -26.03
CA LEU A 137 -8.02 -20.13 -25.51
C LEU A 137 -8.25 -19.35 -24.20
N LEU A 138 -9.10 -18.32 -24.24
CA LEU A 138 -9.31 -17.41 -23.10
C LEU A 138 -9.80 -18.13 -21.84
N LEU A 139 -10.71 -19.08 -21.98
CA LEU A 139 -11.29 -19.84 -20.88
C LEU A 139 -10.52 -21.13 -20.57
N ASN A 140 -9.40 -21.37 -21.27
CA ASN A 140 -8.53 -22.53 -21.11
C ASN A 140 -9.29 -23.88 -21.10
N ILE A 141 -10.26 -24.06 -22.00
CA ILE A 141 -11.22 -25.18 -21.94
C ILE A 141 -10.60 -26.56 -22.22
N GLU A 142 -9.46 -26.58 -22.91
CA GLU A 142 -8.71 -27.79 -23.25
C GLU A 142 -7.30 -27.82 -22.64
N GLY A 143 -6.83 -26.70 -22.09
CA GLY A 143 -5.56 -26.65 -21.38
C GLY A 143 -5.78 -27.05 -19.92
N GLY A 144 -4.96 -27.99 -19.44
CA GLY A 144 -4.93 -28.33 -18.02
C GLY A 144 -4.44 -27.15 -17.16
N LEU A 145 -4.45 -27.36 -15.85
CA LEU A 145 -3.94 -26.38 -14.86
C LEU A 145 -2.43 -26.07 -15.04
N ASP A 146 -1.71 -26.90 -15.79
CA ASP A 146 -0.28 -26.71 -16.09
C ASP A 146 -0.02 -25.72 -17.24
N ARG A 147 -1.07 -25.23 -17.93
CA ARG A 147 -0.96 -24.37 -19.12
C ARG A 147 -1.76 -23.07 -18.99
N LEU A 148 -1.69 -22.45 -17.82
CA LEU A 148 -2.38 -21.20 -17.56
C LEU A 148 -1.71 -20.04 -18.31
N PRO A 149 -2.50 -19.19 -19.03
CA PRO A 149 -1.93 -18.05 -19.75
C PRO A 149 -1.46 -16.95 -18.80
N LYS A 150 -0.48 -16.19 -19.26
CA LYS A 150 0.03 -14.99 -18.59
C LYS A 150 -0.64 -13.75 -19.15
N LEU A 151 -0.84 -12.73 -18.33
CA LEU A 151 -1.43 -11.45 -18.74
C LEU A 151 -0.36 -10.37 -18.83
N ASP A 152 -0.24 -9.71 -19.98
CA ASP A 152 0.51 -8.45 -20.10
C ASP A 152 -0.27 -7.34 -19.39
N ALA A 153 0.27 -6.82 -18.29
CA ALA A 153 -0.43 -5.88 -17.43
C ALA A 153 -0.65 -4.50 -18.08
N GLU A 154 0.16 -4.12 -19.07
CA GLU A 154 0.04 -2.84 -19.77
C GLU A 154 -0.85 -2.96 -21.01
N LYS A 155 -0.68 -4.04 -21.78
CA LYS A 155 -1.39 -4.23 -23.05
C LYS A 155 -2.70 -5.01 -22.92
N LEU A 156 -2.91 -5.68 -21.79
CA LEU A 156 -4.06 -6.55 -21.51
C LEU A 156 -4.15 -7.76 -22.45
N HIS A 157 -3.02 -8.16 -23.06
CA HIS A 157 -2.92 -9.34 -23.91
C HIS A 157 -2.78 -10.60 -23.05
N LEU A 158 -3.45 -11.67 -23.44
CA LEU A 158 -3.23 -12.99 -22.83
C LEU A 158 -2.26 -13.80 -23.68
N ILE A 159 -1.25 -14.37 -23.03
CA ILE A 159 -0.09 -15.00 -23.66
C ILE A 159 -0.05 -16.45 -23.22
N PHE A 160 -0.06 -17.33 -24.21
CA PHE A 160 -0.07 -18.77 -24.06
C PHE A 160 1.25 -19.34 -24.55
N ASP A 161 1.87 -20.19 -23.73
CA ASP A 161 3.06 -20.93 -24.10
C ASP A 161 2.63 -22.14 -24.96
N GLY A 162 2.71 -22.00 -26.29
CA GLY A 162 2.32 -23.01 -27.26
C GLY A 162 1.70 -22.44 -28.53
N GLU A 163 1.72 -23.25 -29.59
CA GLU A 163 1.01 -22.99 -30.85
C GLU A 163 -0.49 -23.31 -30.70
N PRO A 164 -1.41 -22.68 -31.46
CA PRO A 164 -2.85 -22.86 -31.29
C PRO A 164 -3.30 -24.33 -31.34
N ALA A 165 -2.72 -25.13 -32.24
CA ALA A 165 -3.06 -26.55 -32.37
C ALA A 165 -2.66 -27.38 -31.14
N SER A 166 -1.61 -26.97 -30.43
CA SER A 166 -1.15 -27.63 -29.20
C SER A 166 -1.96 -27.23 -27.96
N LEU A 167 -2.54 -26.03 -28.00
CA LEU A 167 -3.37 -25.47 -26.94
C LEU A 167 -4.82 -25.96 -27.02
N LEU A 168 -5.32 -26.21 -28.24
CA LEU A 168 -6.68 -26.67 -28.52
C LEU A 168 -6.68 -27.95 -29.39
N PRO A 169 -6.13 -29.07 -28.89
CA PRO A 169 -5.91 -30.29 -29.68
C PRO A 169 -7.19 -30.94 -30.24
N LYS A 170 -8.36 -30.76 -29.62
CA LYS A 170 -9.63 -31.27 -30.14
C LYS A 170 -10.13 -30.39 -31.28
N LEU A 171 -10.13 -29.07 -31.11
CA LEU A 171 -10.50 -28.12 -32.16
C LEU A 171 -9.54 -28.19 -33.36
N ALA A 172 -8.25 -28.49 -33.12
CA ALA A 172 -7.24 -28.68 -34.17
C ALA A 172 -7.57 -29.80 -35.18
N ARG A 173 -8.46 -30.73 -34.83
CA ARG A 173 -8.91 -31.79 -35.74
C ARG A 173 -9.91 -31.31 -36.79
N ASN A 174 -10.45 -30.10 -36.64
CA ASN A 174 -11.37 -29.52 -37.61
C ASN A 174 -10.61 -29.19 -38.90
N ALA A 175 -11.13 -29.63 -40.05
CA ALA A 175 -10.50 -29.39 -41.35
C ALA A 175 -10.30 -27.89 -41.68
N GLN A 176 -11.10 -27.00 -41.09
CA GLN A 176 -11.02 -25.55 -41.28
C GLN A 176 -10.22 -24.84 -40.18
N PHE A 177 -9.55 -25.57 -39.28
CA PHE A 177 -8.83 -24.98 -38.14
C PHE A 177 -7.77 -23.96 -38.58
N SER A 178 -6.88 -24.34 -39.49
CA SER A 178 -5.80 -23.46 -39.95
C SER A 178 -6.32 -22.20 -40.65
N GLU A 179 -7.39 -22.33 -41.44
CA GLU A 179 -8.08 -21.21 -42.09
C GLU A 179 -8.69 -20.26 -41.05
N ALA A 180 -9.34 -20.81 -40.01
CA ALA A 180 -9.92 -20.04 -38.93
C ALA A 180 -8.85 -19.30 -38.09
N VAL A 181 -7.72 -19.95 -37.79
CA VAL A 181 -6.58 -19.32 -37.11
C VAL A 181 -6.01 -18.18 -37.96
N SER A 182 -5.76 -18.39 -39.26
CA SER A 182 -5.27 -17.33 -40.16
C SER A 182 -6.22 -16.14 -40.17
N SER A 183 -7.54 -16.40 -40.30
CA SER A 183 -8.56 -15.34 -40.28
C SER A 183 -8.57 -14.54 -38.98
N LEU A 184 -8.27 -15.17 -37.84
CA LEU A 184 -8.18 -14.47 -36.55
C LEU A 184 -6.90 -13.65 -36.42
N VAL A 185 -5.79 -14.10 -37.01
CA VAL A 185 -4.54 -13.34 -37.10
C VAL A 185 -4.72 -12.12 -38.01
N ASP A 186 -5.31 -12.31 -39.18
CA ASP A 186 -5.60 -11.23 -40.14
C ASP A 186 -6.53 -10.16 -39.55
N ALA A 187 -7.45 -10.58 -38.68
CA ALA A 187 -8.36 -9.68 -37.96
C ALA A 187 -7.73 -9.00 -36.73
N GLY A 188 -6.45 -9.27 -36.42
CA GLY A 188 -5.76 -8.68 -35.28
C GLY A 188 -6.25 -9.19 -33.91
N LEU A 189 -6.90 -10.35 -33.86
CA LEU A 189 -7.36 -10.97 -32.61
C LEU A 189 -6.31 -11.92 -32.03
N LEU A 190 -5.58 -12.60 -32.91
CA LEU A 190 -4.49 -13.48 -32.54
C LEU A 190 -3.17 -12.97 -33.09
N ARG A 191 -2.10 -13.30 -32.39
CA ARG A 191 -0.74 -13.19 -32.90
C ARG A 191 0.07 -14.40 -32.45
N ILE A 192 0.90 -14.92 -33.34
CA ILE A 192 1.69 -16.12 -33.09
C ILE A 192 3.15 -15.77 -33.28
N GLU A 193 3.95 -15.90 -32.23
CA GLU A 193 5.37 -15.55 -32.25
C GLU A 193 6.18 -16.56 -31.44
N ARG A 194 7.23 -17.13 -32.05
CA ARG A 194 8.26 -17.93 -31.36
C ARG A 194 7.71 -19.03 -30.44
N GLY A 195 6.66 -19.74 -30.87
CA GLY A 195 6.05 -20.82 -30.09
C GLY A 195 5.06 -20.34 -29.02
N SER A 196 4.68 -19.06 -29.02
CA SER A 196 3.65 -18.50 -28.14
C SER A 196 2.48 -17.97 -28.95
N THR A 197 1.26 -18.19 -28.44
CA THR A 197 0.02 -17.64 -28.98
C THR A 197 -0.44 -16.48 -28.10
N TYR A 198 -0.79 -15.36 -28.71
CA TYR A 198 -1.29 -14.17 -28.04
C TYR A 198 -2.75 -13.98 -28.44
N VAL A 199 -3.63 -13.80 -27.45
CA VAL A 199 -4.94 -13.21 -27.67
C VAL A 199 -4.82 -11.72 -27.36
N LEU A 200 -4.96 -10.91 -28.40
CA LEU A 200 -4.71 -9.47 -28.32
C LEU A 200 -5.92 -8.75 -27.73
N ALA A 201 -5.68 -7.73 -26.92
CA ALA A 201 -6.75 -6.83 -26.49
C ALA A 201 -7.13 -5.91 -27.66
N PRO A 202 -8.36 -5.40 -27.71
CA PRO A 202 -8.74 -4.41 -28.72
C PRO A 202 -7.80 -3.21 -28.68
N GLU A 203 -7.45 -2.64 -29.83
CA GLU A 203 -6.58 -1.45 -29.88
C GLU A 203 -7.28 -0.19 -29.35
N SER A 204 -8.61 -0.13 -29.48
CA SER A 204 -9.45 0.99 -29.04
C SER A 204 -9.40 1.18 -27.52
N ASP A 205 -9.01 2.38 -27.09
CA ASP A 205 -8.96 2.75 -25.67
C ASP A 205 -10.34 2.66 -24.98
N VAL A 206 -11.42 2.92 -25.72
CA VAL A 206 -12.80 2.77 -25.22
C VAL A 206 -13.08 1.31 -24.86
N LEU A 207 -12.69 0.37 -25.74
CA LEU A 207 -12.91 -1.05 -25.51
C LEU A 207 -11.95 -1.62 -24.45
N LYS A 208 -10.74 -1.06 -24.33
CA LYS A 208 -9.83 -1.40 -23.22
C LYS A 208 -10.39 -0.91 -21.88
N ALA A 209 -10.94 0.30 -21.83
CA ALA A 209 -11.58 0.82 -20.63
C ALA A 209 -12.79 -0.04 -20.22
N GLU A 210 -13.63 -0.45 -21.17
CA GLU A 210 -14.73 -1.38 -20.92
C GLU A 210 -14.22 -2.72 -20.38
N LEU A 211 -13.18 -3.31 -20.99
CA LEU A 211 -12.57 -4.55 -20.50
C LEU A 211 -12.12 -4.41 -19.04
N LEU A 212 -11.41 -3.33 -18.72
CA LEU A 212 -10.93 -3.06 -17.36
C LEU A 212 -12.10 -2.89 -16.39
N GLU A 213 -13.10 -2.09 -16.73
CA GLU A 213 -14.28 -1.87 -15.89
C GLU A 213 -15.00 -3.19 -15.58
N ARG A 214 -15.19 -4.05 -16.58
CA ARG A 214 -15.79 -5.37 -16.41
C ARG A 214 -14.95 -6.28 -15.52
N ALA A 215 -13.64 -6.32 -15.74
CA ALA A 215 -12.72 -7.15 -14.97
C ALA A 215 -12.61 -6.69 -13.51
N LEU A 216 -12.76 -5.38 -13.24
CA LEU A 216 -12.82 -4.82 -11.89
C LEU A 216 -14.18 -5.08 -11.23
N THR A 217 -15.27 -4.96 -11.97
CA THR A 217 -16.63 -5.21 -11.44
C THR A 217 -16.81 -6.67 -11.03
N TRP A 218 -16.24 -7.62 -11.80
CA TRP A 218 -16.24 -9.03 -11.42
C TRP A 218 -15.61 -9.29 -10.04
N ARG A 219 -14.74 -8.38 -9.56
CA ARG A 219 -14.12 -8.44 -8.25
C ARG A 219 -14.92 -7.73 -7.15
N ARG A 220 -15.81 -6.77 -7.47
CA ARG A 220 -16.62 -6.08 -6.45
C ARG A 220 -17.49 -7.04 -5.65
N ASP A 221 -18.00 -8.09 -6.30
CA ASP A 221 -18.79 -9.13 -5.64
C ASP A 221 -17.94 -10.09 -4.78
N GLN A 222 -16.60 -10.04 -4.90
CA GLN A 222 -15.62 -10.82 -4.13
C GLN A 222 -14.78 -9.96 -3.18
N GLU A 223 -14.94 -8.64 -3.18
CA GLU A 223 -14.42 -7.79 -2.10
C GLU A 223 -15.16 -8.17 -0.81
N PRO A 224 -14.46 -8.38 0.32
CA PRO A 224 -15.14 -8.75 1.55
C PRO A 224 -16.20 -7.70 1.87
N LYS A 225 -17.46 -8.12 1.99
CA LYS A 225 -18.44 -7.34 2.73
C LYS A 225 -17.81 -7.06 4.10
N ILE A 226 -17.60 -5.79 4.40
CA ILE A 226 -17.41 -5.37 5.77
C ILE A 226 -18.79 -5.58 6.40
N ASP A 227 -18.95 -6.68 7.12
CA ASP A 227 -20.15 -6.91 7.91
C ASP A 227 -20.11 -5.88 9.05
N TYR A 228 -20.87 -4.80 8.86
CA TYR A 228 -21.16 -3.87 9.94
C TYR A 228 -22.17 -4.57 10.83
N ILE A 229 -21.75 -4.93 12.04
CA ILE A 229 -22.68 -5.28 13.10
C ILE A 229 -23.39 -3.98 13.47
N GLU A 230 -24.71 -3.91 13.28
CA GLU A 230 -25.49 -2.80 13.82
C GLU A 230 -25.29 -2.77 15.34
N MET A 231 -24.80 -1.63 15.82
CA MET A 231 -24.58 -1.40 17.24
C MET A 231 -25.95 -1.30 17.92
N ASP A 232 -26.16 -2.15 18.93
CA ASP A 232 -27.36 -2.11 19.78
C ASP A 232 -27.58 -0.70 20.34
N GLU A 233 -28.84 -0.21 20.34
CA GLU A 233 -29.17 1.15 20.76
C GLU A 233 -28.79 1.43 22.23
N ASP A 234 -28.90 0.43 23.11
CA ASP A 234 -28.50 0.56 24.52
C ASP A 234 -26.98 0.67 24.64
N LEU A 235 -26.23 -0.09 23.82
CA LEU A 235 -24.77 0.00 23.76
C LEU A 235 -24.32 1.35 23.18
N ALA A 236 -24.97 1.81 22.11
CA ALA A 236 -24.72 3.12 21.51
C ALA A 236 -24.97 4.24 22.54
N GLY A 237 -26.07 4.16 23.28
CA GLY A 237 -26.39 5.10 24.35
C GLY A 237 -25.38 5.08 25.49
N ALA A 238 -24.94 3.89 25.92
CA ALA A 238 -23.93 3.74 26.97
C ALA A 238 -22.56 4.29 26.54
N LEU A 239 -22.14 4.03 25.29
CA LEU A 239 -20.89 4.56 24.74
C LEU A 239 -20.94 6.07 24.57
N ALA A 240 -22.05 6.63 24.09
CA ALA A 240 -22.23 8.09 24.02
C ALA A 240 -22.22 8.74 25.40
N HIS A 241 -22.81 8.07 26.41
CA HIS A 241 -22.73 8.55 27.79
C HIS A 241 -21.29 8.49 28.33
N GLN A 242 -20.59 7.39 28.12
CA GLN A 242 -19.19 7.25 28.52
C GLN A 242 -18.30 8.28 27.83
N GLU A 243 -18.47 8.50 26.53
CA GLU A 243 -17.77 9.53 25.77
C GLU A 243 -18.06 10.93 26.33
N SER A 244 -19.30 11.21 26.75
CA SER A 244 -19.66 12.49 27.38
C SER A 244 -18.97 12.70 28.74
N LEU A 245 -18.81 11.62 29.52
CA LEU A 245 -18.07 11.66 30.80
C LEU A 245 -16.58 11.84 30.54
N ASP A 246 -16.02 11.11 29.58
CA ASP A 246 -14.61 11.20 29.21
C ASP A 246 -14.26 12.60 28.66
N VAL A 247 -15.12 13.21 27.83
CA VAL A 247 -14.96 14.58 27.35
C VAL A 247 -15.06 15.59 28.49
N ARG A 248 -15.98 15.39 29.44
CA ARG A 248 -16.11 16.28 30.60
C ARG A 248 -14.88 16.23 31.50
N ASP A 249 -14.34 15.04 31.72
CA ASP A 249 -13.27 14.82 32.70
C ASP A 249 -11.87 15.07 32.10
N SER A 250 -11.65 14.76 30.82
CA SER A 250 -10.34 14.94 30.14
C SER A 250 -10.28 16.10 29.15
N GLY A 251 -11.42 16.69 28.79
CA GLY A 251 -11.51 17.78 27.83
C GLY A 251 -11.84 17.34 26.39
N PRO A 252 -11.92 18.30 25.44
CA PRO A 252 -12.35 18.04 24.08
C PRO A 252 -11.46 17.00 23.36
N LYS A 253 -12.10 16.03 22.71
CA LYS A 253 -11.41 15.02 21.89
C LYS A 253 -11.24 15.51 20.46
N VAL A 254 -10.18 15.06 19.80
CA VAL A 254 -9.94 15.25 18.37
C VAL A 254 -10.26 13.97 17.60
N PRO A 255 -10.63 14.04 16.31
CA PRO A 255 -11.00 12.86 15.52
C PRO A 255 -9.79 12.02 15.05
N TYR A 256 -8.63 12.20 15.68
CA TYR A 256 -7.37 11.56 15.31
C TYR A 256 -6.58 11.17 16.57
N HIS A 257 -5.95 9.99 16.54
CA HIS A 257 -5.08 9.50 17.61
C HIS A 257 -3.60 9.83 17.38
N GLU A 258 -3.26 10.23 16.16
CA GLU A 258 -1.92 10.60 15.72
C GLU A 258 -1.98 11.82 14.79
N MET A 259 -0.95 12.66 14.84
CA MET A 259 -0.80 13.76 13.90
C MET A 259 0.68 14.06 13.64
N SER A 260 1.02 14.44 12.41
CA SER A 260 2.37 14.92 12.10
C SER A 260 2.46 16.43 12.30
N TYR A 261 3.45 16.88 13.07
CA TYR A 261 3.74 18.30 13.30
C TYR A 261 5.24 18.58 13.15
N ARG A 262 5.59 19.48 12.21
CA ARG A 262 6.98 19.85 11.86
C ARG A 262 7.93 18.65 11.69
N GLY A 263 7.43 17.54 11.15
CA GLY A 263 8.22 16.33 10.87
C GLY A 263 8.39 15.36 12.05
N VAL A 264 7.77 15.66 13.20
CA VAL A 264 7.64 14.78 14.37
C VAL A 264 6.22 14.21 14.40
N GLU A 265 6.09 12.92 14.70
CA GLU A 265 4.80 12.27 14.89
C GLU A 265 4.32 12.43 16.34
N LEU A 266 3.18 13.05 16.55
CA LEU A 266 2.56 13.25 17.85
C LEU A 266 1.45 12.24 18.02
N GLN A 267 1.41 11.55 19.15
CA GLN A 267 0.40 10.54 19.45
C GLN A 267 -0.14 10.74 20.86
N SER A 268 -1.46 10.66 21.01
CA SER A 268 -2.13 10.77 22.29
C SER A 268 -2.93 9.50 22.54
N ARG A 269 -2.74 8.89 23.71
CA ARG A 269 -3.48 7.69 24.12
C ARG A 269 -5.00 7.91 24.05
N TYR A 270 -5.46 9.10 24.40
CA TYR A 270 -6.88 9.41 24.55
C TYR A 270 -7.40 10.45 23.56
N ALA A 271 -6.60 10.83 22.55
CA ALA A 271 -6.92 11.82 21.53
C ALA A 271 -7.46 13.14 22.10
N VAL A 272 -6.87 13.64 23.19
CA VAL A 272 -7.34 14.89 23.81
C VAL A 272 -6.68 16.08 23.11
N ALA A 273 -7.46 17.10 22.78
CA ALA A 273 -7.00 18.28 22.05
C ALA A 273 -5.83 18.99 22.75
N HIS A 274 -5.90 19.21 24.07
CA HIS A 274 -4.85 19.93 24.79
C HIS A 274 -3.51 19.18 24.82
N GLU A 275 -3.52 17.84 24.87
CA GLU A 275 -2.30 17.03 24.83
C GLU A 275 -1.54 17.22 23.52
N PHE A 276 -2.27 17.36 22.40
CA PHE A 276 -1.65 17.68 21.11
C PHE A 276 -1.11 19.11 21.07
N GLU A 277 -1.78 20.08 21.68
CA GLU A 277 -1.27 21.45 21.75
C GLU A 277 0.01 21.55 22.60
N GLU A 278 0.08 20.82 23.72
CA GLU A 278 1.30 20.71 24.52
C GLU A 278 2.44 20.05 23.73
N MET A 279 2.18 18.91 23.09
CA MET A 279 3.21 18.25 22.27
C MET A 279 3.67 19.15 21.10
N LYS A 280 2.79 19.96 20.51
CA LYS A 280 3.17 20.96 19.49
C LYS A 280 4.06 22.04 20.08
N ALA A 281 3.71 22.58 21.26
CA ALA A 281 4.50 23.60 21.94
C ALA A 281 5.91 23.07 22.28
N VAL A 282 6.03 21.82 22.69
CA VAL A 282 7.33 21.15 22.87
C VAL A 282 8.12 21.10 21.56
N VAL A 283 7.49 20.63 20.47
CA VAL A 283 8.16 20.58 19.15
C VAL A 283 8.57 21.97 18.65
N ASP A 284 7.82 23.01 19.00
CA ASP A 284 8.15 24.39 18.66
C ASP A 284 9.29 24.97 19.52
N ALA A 285 9.43 24.50 20.76
CA ALA A 285 10.55 24.83 21.63
C ALA A 285 11.84 24.09 21.24
N MET A 286 11.76 22.95 20.54
CA MET A 286 12.93 22.19 20.12
C MET A 286 13.79 22.96 19.10
N PRO A 287 15.11 23.11 19.35
CA PRO A 287 16.06 23.55 18.35
C PRO A 287 16.02 22.64 17.10
N ASP A 288 16.26 23.20 15.91
CA ASP A 288 16.14 22.45 14.65
C ASP A 288 17.03 21.19 14.60
N ASP A 289 18.22 21.24 15.19
CA ASP A 289 19.16 20.13 15.27
C ASP A 289 18.74 19.02 16.25
N VAL A 290 17.87 19.34 17.22
CA VAL A 290 17.20 18.39 18.12
C VAL A 290 15.94 17.82 17.46
N ARG A 291 15.06 18.69 16.98
CA ARG A 291 13.78 18.32 16.35
C ARG A 291 13.96 17.35 15.18
N LEU A 292 14.97 17.58 14.33
CA LEU A 292 15.24 16.72 13.17
C LEU A 292 15.67 15.29 13.55
N ARG A 293 16.05 15.05 14.82
CA ARG A 293 16.42 13.74 15.35
C ARG A 293 15.27 13.03 16.04
N VAL A 294 14.22 13.75 16.43
CA VAL A 294 13.03 13.18 17.06
C VAL A 294 12.11 12.61 15.99
N GLU A 295 11.74 11.35 16.16
CA GLU A 295 10.80 10.64 15.27
C GLU A 295 9.36 10.83 15.73
N SER A 296 9.10 10.53 17.01
CA SER A 296 7.76 10.59 17.58
C SER A 296 7.78 11.02 19.05
N ILE A 297 6.65 11.58 19.49
CA ILE A 297 6.30 11.87 20.88
C ILE A 297 4.94 11.24 21.13
N TRP A 298 4.86 10.37 22.13
CA TRP A 298 3.63 9.74 22.57
C TRP A 298 3.31 10.19 23.99
N CYS A 299 2.09 10.68 24.22
CA CYS A 299 1.60 11.12 25.52
C CYS A 299 0.68 10.06 26.16
N ASP A 300 1.00 9.68 27.40
CA ASP A 300 0.12 8.95 28.32
C ASP A 300 -0.40 9.86 29.43
N SER A 301 -1.53 10.51 29.17
CA SER A 301 -2.21 11.30 30.19
C SER A 301 -2.87 10.46 31.29
N LYS A 302 -3.02 9.13 31.11
CA LYS A 302 -3.45 8.23 32.20
C LYS A 302 -2.44 8.22 33.35
N ALA A 303 -1.17 8.39 33.01
CA ALA A 303 -0.06 8.44 33.96
C ALA A 303 0.33 9.89 34.31
N CYS A 304 -0.57 10.86 34.10
CA CYS A 304 -0.38 12.29 34.37
C CYS A 304 0.79 12.91 33.57
N ALA A 305 0.65 13.04 32.24
CA ALA A 305 1.67 13.65 31.37
C ALA A 305 3.01 12.91 31.38
N VAL A 306 2.97 11.59 31.16
CA VAL A 306 4.16 10.80 30.82
C VAL A 306 4.34 10.82 29.31
N TYR A 307 5.57 11.04 28.85
CA TYR A 307 5.88 11.10 27.43
C TYR A 307 6.93 10.07 27.05
N SER A 308 6.72 9.39 25.92
CA SER A 308 7.68 8.48 25.30
C SER A 308 8.12 9.04 23.96
N ILE A 309 9.43 9.17 23.78
CA ILE A 309 10.04 9.85 22.65
C ILE A 309 10.94 8.86 21.92
N THR A 310 10.69 8.69 20.63
CA THR A 310 11.52 7.85 19.77
C THR A 310 12.47 8.73 18.99
N ILE A 311 13.76 8.40 18.99
CA ILE A 311 14.82 9.14 18.27
C ILE A 311 15.20 8.39 17.00
N ARG A 312 15.23 9.08 15.86
CA ARG A 312 15.52 8.49 14.54
C ARG A 312 17.01 8.27 14.26
N LEU A 313 17.90 9.12 14.79
CA LEU A 313 19.32 9.18 14.41
C LEU A 313 20.25 9.57 15.56
N GLY A 314 21.15 8.64 15.91
CA GLY A 314 22.41 8.91 16.61
C GLY A 314 22.24 9.21 18.09
N MET A 315 22.37 8.17 18.90
CA MET A 315 22.37 8.26 20.36
C MET A 315 23.79 8.26 20.94
N ASP A 316 24.65 9.13 20.43
CA ASP A 316 25.90 9.45 21.12
C ASP A 316 26.03 10.96 21.25
N ARG A 317 25.63 11.42 22.44
CA ARG A 317 26.20 12.49 23.25
C ARG A 317 25.14 12.87 24.31
N SER A 318 25.55 12.90 25.57
CA SER A 318 24.73 13.29 26.74
C SER A 318 23.92 14.59 26.60
N TRP A 319 24.24 15.46 25.63
CA TRP A 319 23.51 16.72 25.40
C TRP A 319 22.12 16.52 24.78
N LEU A 320 21.87 15.48 23.97
CA LEU A 320 20.61 15.37 23.23
C LEU A 320 19.42 15.12 24.17
N GLY A 321 19.59 14.22 25.14
CA GLY A 321 18.55 13.95 26.13
C GLY A 321 18.20 15.18 26.96
N GLU A 322 19.21 15.90 27.46
CA GLU A 322 19.00 17.15 28.21
C GLU A 322 18.34 18.24 27.35
N ASN A 323 18.68 18.38 26.08
CA ASN A 323 18.02 19.38 25.21
C ASN A 323 16.57 19.02 24.90
N ILE A 324 16.25 17.72 24.79
CA ILE A 324 14.85 17.28 24.67
C ILE A 324 14.12 17.61 25.97
N ARG A 325 14.67 17.25 27.13
CA ARG A 325 14.12 17.60 28.45
C ARG A 325 13.89 19.10 28.61
N ASP A 326 14.85 19.95 28.23
CA ASP A 326 14.72 21.42 28.27
C ASP A 326 13.61 21.92 27.34
N SER A 327 13.42 21.27 26.18
CA SER A 327 12.30 21.58 25.27
C SER A 327 10.95 21.22 25.89
N PHE A 328 10.88 20.13 26.66
CA PHE A 328 9.67 19.77 27.42
C PHE A 328 9.39 20.79 28.53
N ARG A 329 10.40 21.21 29.30
CA ARG A 329 10.27 22.28 30.30
C ARG A 329 9.80 23.60 29.72
N ALA A 330 10.20 23.92 28.49
CA ALA A 330 9.80 25.15 27.81
C ALA A 330 8.41 25.04 27.15
N GLY A 331 8.01 23.84 26.73
CA GLY A 331 6.78 23.61 25.97
C GLY A 331 5.59 23.09 26.78
N THR A 332 5.80 22.57 27.98
CA THR A 332 4.75 22.08 28.88
C THR A 332 4.83 22.74 30.25
N ASN A 333 3.80 22.53 31.07
CA ASN A 333 3.79 22.93 32.48
C ASN A 333 4.37 21.83 33.40
N GLY A 334 5.28 21.00 32.89
CA GLY A 334 5.84 19.84 33.61
C GLY A 334 5.49 18.50 32.98
N PHE A 335 6.07 17.44 33.52
CA PHE A 335 5.82 16.05 33.09
C PHE A 335 6.06 15.07 34.26
N ASN A 336 5.37 13.93 34.24
CA ASN A 336 5.53 12.89 35.26
C ASN A 336 6.50 11.76 34.85
N GLY A 337 7.08 11.87 33.66
CA GLY A 337 8.14 10.99 33.21
C GLY A 337 8.44 11.21 31.74
N LEU A 338 9.72 11.18 31.40
CA LEU A 338 10.20 11.38 30.04
C LEU A 338 11.08 10.21 29.61
N PHE A 339 10.58 9.41 28.67
CA PHE A 339 11.25 8.21 28.18
C PHE A 339 11.89 8.44 26.81
N LEU A 340 13.21 8.53 26.84
CA LEU A 340 14.21 8.44 25.77
C LEU A 340 14.31 7.06 25.11
N SER A 341 14.02 6.85 23.82
CA SER A 341 14.40 5.57 23.18
C SER A 341 15.06 5.73 21.80
N HIS A 342 16.14 4.97 21.57
CA HIS A 342 16.80 4.80 20.26
C HIS A 342 17.29 3.36 20.08
N GLY A 343 16.57 2.56 19.29
CA GLY A 343 16.95 1.16 19.07
C GLY A 343 16.83 0.34 20.36
N ASN A 344 17.96 -0.03 20.96
CA ASN A 344 18.02 -0.79 22.22
C ASN A 344 18.45 0.07 23.42
N ASP A 345 18.71 1.36 23.19
CA ASP A 345 19.18 2.25 24.23
C ASP A 345 18.03 3.14 24.72
N ASP A 346 17.88 3.21 26.04
CA ASP A 346 16.83 3.96 26.71
C ASP A 346 17.41 4.94 27.75
N GLN A 347 16.79 6.11 27.86
CA GLN A 347 17.06 7.09 28.91
C GLN A 347 15.75 7.50 29.58
N PHE A 348 15.77 7.69 30.89
CA PHE A 348 14.60 8.14 31.64
C PHE A 348 14.94 9.42 32.41
N PHE A 349 13.99 10.36 32.44
CA PHE A 349 14.01 11.49 33.37
C PHE A 349 12.84 11.38 34.34
N ASP A 350 13.15 11.62 35.61
CA ASP A 350 12.19 11.65 36.72
C ASP A 350 11.12 12.76 36.52
N PRO A 351 9.99 12.69 37.25
CA PRO A 351 8.98 13.73 37.25
C PRO A 351 9.55 15.12 37.52
N GLU A 352 9.07 16.11 36.78
CA GLU A 352 9.47 17.51 36.92
C GLU A 352 8.26 18.41 36.73
N TRP A 353 7.80 19.01 37.82
CA TRP A 353 6.71 19.99 37.83
C TRP A 353 7.21 21.35 38.31
N PRO A 354 6.73 22.47 37.75
CA PRO A 354 7.14 23.82 38.15
C PRO A 354 6.94 24.14 39.64
N GLU A 355 6.01 23.45 40.29
CA GLU A 355 5.69 23.63 41.73
C GLU A 355 6.70 22.92 42.65
N ASP A 356 7.50 21.97 42.14
CA ASP A 356 8.48 21.21 42.94
C ASP A 356 9.76 22.03 43.25
N ASP A 357 10.01 23.11 42.51
CA ASP A 357 11.19 23.99 42.69
C ASP A 357 11.02 25.02 43.83
N GLU A 358 9.81 25.25 44.35
CA GLU A 358 9.57 26.24 45.42
C GLU A 358 9.84 25.70 46.85
N ASP A 359 9.89 24.38 47.05
CA ASP A 359 9.97 23.76 48.39
C ASP A 359 11.38 23.36 48.87
N PHE A 360 12.43 23.59 48.06
CA PHE A 360 13.83 23.34 48.43
C PHE A 360 14.67 24.62 48.53
N LEU A 361 14.18 25.63 49.27
CA LEU A 361 15.09 26.61 49.85
C LEU A 361 15.94 25.92 50.92
N PRO A 362 17.29 25.93 50.83
CA PRO A 362 18.12 25.37 51.88
C PRO A 362 17.83 26.14 53.17
N ILE A 363 17.47 25.42 54.23
CA ILE A 363 17.47 25.97 55.58
C ILE A 363 18.90 26.48 55.82
N SER A 364 19.09 27.79 55.72
CA SER A 364 20.35 28.43 56.04
C SER A 364 20.64 28.10 57.50
N GLU A 365 21.70 27.33 57.75
CA GLU A 365 22.36 27.28 59.05
C GLU A 365 22.80 28.71 59.39
N THR A 366 21.93 29.44 60.09
CA THR A 366 22.31 30.68 60.75
C THR A 366 22.69 30.32 62.17
N THR A 367 23.99 30.09 62.36
CA THR A 367 24.65 30.32 63.63
C THR A 367 24.36 31.75 64.14
N ALA A 368 23.75 31.84 65.32
CA ALA A 368 23.89 32.95 66.27
C ALA A 368 23.58 32.33 67.65
N ASN A 369 24.55 32.07 68.55
CA ASN A 369 25.30 33.06 69.33
C ASN A 369 24.46 34.30 69.64
N ILE A 370 23.65 34.21 70.69
CA ILE A 370 23.82 34.89 72.00
C ILE A 370 22.97 34.16 73.05
#